data_AF-A0A8B6G8U0-F1
#
_entry.id   AF-A0A8B6G8U0-F1
#
_cell.length_a   1.000
_cell.length_b   1.000
_cell.length_c   1.000
_cell.angle_alpha   90.00
_cell.angle_beta   90.00
_cell.angle_gamma   90.00
#
_symmetry.space_group_name_H-M   'P 1'
#
loop_
_entity.id
_entity.type
_entity.pdbx_description
1 polymer ?
#
loop_
_entity_poly.entity_id
_entity_poly.type
_entity_poly.pdbx_seq_one_letter_code
_entity_poly.pdbx_strand_id
1 'polypeptide(L)'
;MRFNAKKCYILSIKNKSQRFYTLNGHILQQVQSNPYLGVQISEDLKWSTHITNVAKKANSTLGFLRRNLRYCPQEYRKLLTVPE
;
A
#
# COMPACT_ATOMS: atom_id res chain seq x y z
N MET A 1 -13.32 23.38 -5.32
CA MET A 1 -13.16 21.97 -5.74
C MET A 1 -14.18 21.12 -4.98
N ARG A 2 -14.79 20.11 -5.62
CA ARG A 2 -15.74 19.18 -4.97
C ARG A 2 -15.03 17.86 -4.65
N PHE A 3 -14.84 17.56 -3.37
CA PHE A 3 -14.23 16.31 -2.92
C PHE A 3 -15.28 15.23 -2.63
N ASN A 4 -14.97 13.97 -2.94
CA ASN A 4 -15.81 12.84 -2.56
C ASN A 4 -15.51 12.44 -1.11
N ALA A 5 -16.41 12.79 -0.19
CA ALA A 5 -16.22 12.56 1.24
C ALA A 5 -16.02 11.08 1.60
N LYS A 6 -16.59 10.14 0.84
CA LYS A 6 -16.42 8.69 1.07
C LYS A 6 -14.99 8.20 0.79
N LYS A 7 -14.17 8.99 0.09
CA LYS A 7 -12.76 8.69 -0.21
C LYS A 7 -11.80 9.55 0.61
N CYS A 8 -12.32 10.36 1.53
CA CYS A 8 -11.53 11.22 2.39
C CYS A 8 -11.41 10.57 3.78
N TYR A 9 -10.21 10.62 4.34
CA TYR A 9 -9.90 10.01 5.63
C TYR A 9 -9.11 11.00 6.48
N ILE A 10 -9.18 10.82 7.81
CA ILE A 10 -8.39 11.57 8.78
C ILE A 10 -7.16 10.75 9.14
N LEU A 11 -5.98 11.35 8.98
CA LEU A 11 -4.71 10.76 9.41
C LEU A 11 -4.08 11.70 10.46
N SER A 12 -3.94 11.25 11.70
CA SER A 12 -3.46 12.10 12.79
C SER A 12 -1.96 11.94 12.99
N ILE A 13 -1.19 12.97 12.59
CA ILE A 13 0.26 12.96 12.69
C ILE A 13 0.69 13.54 14.05
N LYS A 14 1.62 12.87 14.74
CA LYS A 14 2.26 13.22 16.03
C LYS A 14 1.34 13.32 17.25
N ASN A 15 0.22 14.03 17.17
CA ASN A 15 -0.69 14.23 18.28
C ASN A 15 -1.93 13.36 18.05
N LYS A 16 -2.04 12.24 18.76
CA LYS A 16 -3.12 11.23 18.61
C LYS A 16 -4.46 11.73 19.16
N SER A 17 -4.88 12.91 18.73
CA SER A 17 -6.20 13.43 19.06
C SER A 17 -7.25 12.68 18.24
N GLN A 18 -8.30 12.20 18.90
CA GLN A 18 -9.51 11.77 18.21
C GLN A 18 -10.34 13.03 17.93
N ARG A 19 -10.16 13.58 16.72
CA ARG A 19 -10.97 14.70 16.22
C ARG A 19 -11.90 14.18 15.14
N PHE A 20 -13.16 14.56 15.26
CA PHE A 20 -14.17 14.27 14.23
C PHE A 20 -14.23 15.45 13.27
N TYR A 21 -14.06 15.16 11.98
CA TYR A 21 -14.22 16.14 10.91
C TYR A 21 -15.39 15.73 10.03
N THR A 22 -16.19 16.71 9.62
CA THR A 22 -17.31 16.50 8.69
C THR A 22 -17.01 17.14 7.35
N LEU A 23 -17.23 16.42 6.26
CA LEU A 23 -17.13 16.92 4.89
C LEU A 23 -18.42 16.60 4.15
N ASN A 24 -19.13 17.62 3.65
CA ASN A 24 -20.43 17.46 2.98
C ASN A 24 -21.46 16.65 3.80
N GLY A 25 -21.52 16.89 5.12
CA GLY A 25 -22.40 16.14 6.04
C GLY A 25 -21.95 14.71 6.35
N HIS A 26 -20.81 14.26 5.82
CA HIS A 26 -20.23 12.94 6.10
C HIS A 26 -19.13 13.07 7.16
N ILE A 27 -19.23 12.28 8.23
CA ILE A 27 -18.16 12.16 9.23
C ILE A 27 -17.03 11.34 8.63
N LEU A 28 -15.84 11.93 8.56
CA LEU A 28 -14.67 11.26 8.00
C LEU A 28 -14.14 10.21 8.97
N GLN A 29 -13.70 9.07 8.44
CA GLN A 29 -13.11 8.00 9.23
C GLN A 29 -11.64 8.31 9.52
N GLN A 30 -11.23 8.10 10.78
CA GLN A 30 -9.82 8.12 11.17
C GLN A 30 -9.15 6.79 10.86
N VAL A 31 -7.97 6.86 10.23
CA VAL A 31 -7.19 5.69 9.80
C VAL A 31 -5.73 5.85 10.23
N GLN A 32 -5.04 4.73 10.40
CA GLN A 32 -3.61 4.71 10.76
C GLN A 32 -2.69 4.79 9.53
N SER A 33 -3.16 4.30 8.38
CA SER A 33 -2.47 4.47 7.11
C SER A 33 -3.47 4.49 5.95
N ASN A 34 -3.15 5.22 4.89
CA ASN A 34 -3.98 5.28 3.70
C ASN A 34 -3.13 5.60 2.45
N PRO A 35 -3.42 4.97 1.31
CA PRO A 35 -2.71 5.26 0.07
C PRO A 35 -3.09 6.65 -0.45
N TYR A 36 -2.08 7.45 -0.75
CA TYR A 36 -2.23 8.76 -1.36
C TYR A 36 -1.18 8.92 -2.47
N LEU A 37 -1.64 9.20 -3.69
CA LEU A 37 -0.80 9.37 -4.88
C LEU A 37 0.19 8.20 -5.13
N GLY A 38 -0.23 6.97 -4.85
CA GLY A 38 0.58 5.76 -5.05
C GLY A 38 1.53 5.42 -3.89
N VAL A 39 1.58 6.26 -2.86
CA VAL A 39 2.41 6.03 -1.67
C VAL A 39 1.52 5.71 -0.48
N GLN A 40 1.94 4.76 0.35
CA GLN A 40 1.23 4.44 1.58
C GLN A 40 1.71 5.38 2.68
N ILE A 41 0.87 6.32 3.10
CA ILE A 41 1.19 7.27 4.17
C ILE A 41 0.64 6.70 5.48
N SER A 42 1.48 6.65 6.51
CA SER A 42 1.10 6.22 7.86
C SER A 42 1.13 7.39 8.86
N GLU A 43 0.37 7.26 9.95
CA GLU A 43 0.26 8.26 11.02
C GLU A 43 1.61 8.56 11.71
N ASP A 44 2.50 7.57 11.75
CA ASP A 44 3.84 7.66 12.32
C ASP A 44 4.87 8.21 11.32
N LEU A 45 4.45 8.50 10.09
CA LEU A 45 5.26 8.96 8.96
C LEU A 45 6.44 8.04 8.63
N LYS A 46 6.40 6.77 9.06
CA LYS A 46 7.41 5.78 8.73
C LYS A 46 7.11 5.13 7.39
N TRP A 47 8.16 4.90 6.61
CA TRP A 47 8.06 4.22 5.33
C TRP A 47 7.92 2.70 5.44
N SER A 48 8.02 2.13 6.65
CA SER A 48 7.96 0.68 6.89
C SER A 48 6.74 0.04 6.25
N THR A 49 5.54 0.57 6.50
CA THR A 49 4.29 0.05 5.93
C THR A 49 4.29 0.10 4.40
N HIS A 50 4.80 1.18 3.81
CA HIS A 50 4.92 1.29 2.36
C HIS A 50 5.89 0.24 1.80
N ILE A 51 7.09 0.13 2.36
CA ILE A 51 8.13 -0.81 1.95
C ILE A 51 7.61 -2.25 2.06
N THR A 52 6.99 -2.61 3.18
CA THR A 52 6.40 -3.95 3.37
C THR A 52 5.34 -4.25 2.31
N ASN A 53 4.47 -3.29 1.98
CA ASN A 53 3.44 -3.49 0.96
C ASN A 53 4.05 -3.69 -0.43
N VAL A 54 5.06 -2.89 -0.80
CA VAL A 54 5.76 -3.02 -2.09
C VAL A 54 6.51 -4.36 -2.18
N ALA A 55 7.28 -4.70 -1.14
CA ALA A 55 8.00 -5.97 -1.07
C ALA A 55 7.04 -7.17 -1.13
N LYS A 56 5.91 -7.11 -0.41
CA LYS A 56 4.88 -8.16 -0.45
C LYS A 56 4.29 -8.31 -1.86
N LYS A 57 4.03 -7.21 -2.56
CA LYS A 57 3.53 -7.24 -3.94
C LYS A 57 4.55 -7.89 -4.88
N ALA A 58 5.82 -7.50 -4.79
CA ALA A 58 6.90 -8.10 -5.58
C ALA A 58 7.05 -9.60 -5.30
N ASN A 59 7.06 -9.99 -4.02
CA ASN A 59 7.15 -11.40 -3.60
C ASN A 59 5.93 -12.22 -4.02
N SER A 60 4.74 -11.62 -4.03
CA SER A 60 3.52 -12.29 -4.53
C SER A 60 3.63 -12.59 -6.02
N THR A 61 4.07 -11.62 -6.82
CA THR A 61 4.34 -11.81 -8.26
C THR A 61 5.42 -12.86 -8.48
N LEU A 62 6.54 -12.78 -7.75
CA LEU A 62 7.60 -13.77 -7.83
C LEU A 62 7.11 -15.18 -7.45
N GLY A 63 6.33 -15.30 -6.38
CA GLY A 63 5.74 -16.57 -5.95
C GLY A 63 4.79 -17.16 -7.00
N PHE A 64 3.99 -16.31 -7.65
CA PHE A 64 3.15 -16.72 -8.78
C PHE A 64 4.00 -17.26 -9.94
N LEU A 65 5.06 -16.55 -10.33
CA LEU A 65 5.96 -16.98 -11.40
C LEU A 65 6.65 -18.31 -11.04
N ARG A 66 7.18 -18.46 -9.82
CA ARG A 66 7.86 -19.68 -9.37
C ARG A 66 6.95 -20.91 -9.39
N ARG A 67 5.65 -20.75 -9.07
CA ARG A 67 4.68 -21.86 -9.11
C ARG A 67 4.34 -22.28 -10.54
N ASN A 68 4.15 -21.33 -11.45
CA ASN A 68 3.74 -21.62 -12.82
C ASN A 68 4.91 -22.04 -13.72
N LEU A 69 6.10 -21.48 -13.51
CA LEU A 69 7.29 -21.75 -14.34
C LEU A 69 8.15 -22.90 -13.78
N ARG A 70 7.56 -23.78 -12.96
CA ARG A 70 8.31 -24.87 -12.31
C ARG A 70 8.96 -25.82 -13.31
N TYR A 71 8.24 -26.13 -14.38
CA TYR A 71 8.67 -27.07 -15.44
C TYR A 71 9.24 -26.35 -16.68
N CYS A 72 9.41 -25.03 -16.61
CA CYS A 72 10.00 -24.26 -17.71
C CYS A 72 11.51 -24.57 -17.81
N PRO A 73 12.07 -24.75 -19.02
CA PRO A 73 13.50 -24.93 -19.20
C PRO A 73 14.31 -23.82 -18.52
N GLN A 74 15.44 -24.19 -17.93
CA GLN A 74 16.21 -23.32 -17.03
C GLN A 74 16.69 -22.03 -17.71
N GLU A 75 16.95 -22.08 -19.02
CA GLU A 75 17.30 -20.93 -19.86
C GLU A 75 16.25 -19.81 -19.78
N TYR A 76 14.96 -20.14 -19.94
CA TYR A 76 13.88 -19.14 -19.90
C TYR A 76 13.54 -18.68 -18.48
N ARG A 77 13.81 -19.53 -17.48
CA ARG A 77 13.56 -19.21 -16.06
C ARG A 77 14.53 -18.17 -15.50
N LYS A 78 15.79 -18.20 -15.94
CA LYS A 78 16.83 -17.25 -15.54
C LYS A 78 16.54 -15.83 -16.04
N LEU A 79 15.97 -15.68 -17.23
CA LEU A 79 15.59 -14.37 -17.79
C LEU A 79 14.51 -13.64 -16.98
N LEU A 80 13.69 -14.38 -16.24
CA LEU A 80 12.51 -13.86 -15.55
C LEU A 80 12.68 -13.75 -14.03
N THR A 81 13.82 -14.19 -13.49
CA THR A 81 14.09 -14.19 -12.05
C THR A 81 15.30 -13.29 -11.78
N VAL A 82 15.26 -12.51 -10.69
CA VAL A 82 16.39 -11.66 -10.27
C VAL A 82 17.62 -12.57 -10.06
N PRO A 83 18.79 -12.26 -10.66
CA PRO A 83 20.00 -13.05 -10.44
C PRO A 83 20.40 -13.00 -8.96
N GLU A 84 20.81 -14.16 -8.43
CA GLU A 84 21.51 -14.24 -7.13
C GLU A 84 22.85 -13.52 -7.18
#